data_AF-A0A951HA54-F1
#
_entry.id   AF-A0A951HA54-F1
#
_cell.length_a   1.000
_cell.length_b   1.000
_cell.length_c   1.000
_cell.angle_alpha   90.00
_cell.angle_beta   90.00
_cell.angle_gamma   90.00
#
_symmetry.space_group_name_H-M   'P 1'
#
loop_
_entity.id
_entity.type
_entity.pdbx_description
1 polymer ?
#
loop_
_entity_poly.entity_id
_entity_poly.type
_entity_poly.pdbx_seq_one_letter_code
_entity_poly.pdbx_strand_id
1 'polypeptide(L)' 'MNFFQADETMRRPLPTTPMEKPGGDDSGGPSAPKVKRPDTRQLLDRMKRVDPEQAKRYRQRSGQ' A
#
# COMPACT_ATOMS: atom_id res chain seq x y z
N MET A 1 -20.92 17.76 -43.51
CA MET A 1 -20.70 18.05 -42.07
C MET A 1 -20.48 16.71 -41.39
N ASN A 2 -19.22 16.36 -41.10
CA ASN A 2 -18.88 15.07 -40.50
C ASN A 2 -19.03 15.16 -38.98
N PHE A 3 -19.94 14.37 -38.43
CA PHE A 3 -20.11 14.19 -37.00
C PHE A 3 -19.01 13.25 -36.51
N PHE A 4 -18.05 13.79 -35.75
CA PHE A 4 -17.12 12.97 -34.99
C PHE A 4 -17.88 12.40 -33.78
N GLN A 5 -18.30 11.14 -33.89
CA GLN A 5 -18.85 10.39 -32.77
C GLN A 5 -17.70 9.95 -31.86
N ALA A 6 -17.45 10.74 -30.82
CA ALA A 6 -16.48 10.44 -29.78
C ALA A 6 -17.14 9.56 -28.70
N ASP A 7 -17.48 8.32 -29.05
CA ASP A 7 -17.96 7.36 -28.06
C ASP A 7 -17.51 5.97 -28.48
N GLU A 8 -16.24 5.62 -28.21
CA GLU A 8 -15.77 4.22 -28.24
C GLU A 8 -14.32 4.07 -27.73
N THR A 9 -13.99 4.63 -26.56
CA THR A 9 -12.91 3.99 -25.80
C THR A 9 -13.52 2.81 -25.05
N MET A 10 -13.53 1.62 -25.67
CA MET A 10 -13.77 0.34 -25.01
C MET A 10 -12.75 0.15 -23.87
N ARG A 11 -12.95 0.80 -22.73
CA ARG A 11 -12.14 0.60 -21.54
C ARG A 11 -12.71 -0.62 -20.82
N ARG A 12 -12.00 -1.75 -20.89
CA ARG A 12 -12.31 -2.90 -20.03
C ARG A 12 -12.33 -2.43 -18.57
N PRO A 13 -13.36 -2.80 -17.77
CA PRO A 13 -13.39 -2.44 -16.36
C PRO A 13 -12.15 -3.01 -15.68
N LEU A 14 -11.39 -2.17 -14.98
CA LEU A 14 -10.31 -2.65 -14.12
C LEU A 14 -10.92 -3.49 -13.00
N PRO A 15 -10.26 -4.58 -12.57
CA PRO A 15 -10.70 -5.35 -11.42
C PRO A 15 -10.81 -4.42 -10.20
N THR A 16 -11.95 -4.47 -9.52
CA THR A 16 -12.24 -3.69 -8.30
C THR A 16 -11.49 -4.22 -7.09
N THR A 17 -10.97 -5.44 -7.15
CA THR A 17 -10.23 -6.09 -6.08
C THR A 17 -8.72 -5.92 -6.27
N PRO A 18 -7.95 -5.67 -5.20
CA PRO A 18 -6.49 -5.66 -5.27
C PRO A 18 -5.98 -7.00 -5.80
N MET A 19 -5.01 -6.98 -6.72
CA MET A 19 -4.31 -8.20 -7.12
C MET A 19 -3.59 -8.78 -5.89
N GLU A 20 -3.85 -10.05 -5.59
CA GLU A 20 -3.10 -10.77 -4.57
C GLU A 20 -1.65 -10.89 -5.02
N LYS A 21 -0.71 -10.75 -4.06
CA LYS A 21 0.72 -10.92 -4.37
C LYS A 21 0.94 -12.35 -4.87
N PRO A 22 1.53 -12.55 -6.05
CA PRO A 22 1.98 -13.87 -6.45
C PRO A 22 3.13 -14.26 -5.53
N GLY A 23 2.87 -15.19 -4.61
CA GLY A 23 3.84 -15.68 -3.65
C GLY A 23 3.42 -15.49 -2.20
N GLY A 24 2.53 -16.37 -1.75
CA GLY A 24 2.53 -16.80 -0.34
C GLY A 24 3.83 -17.53 -0.01
N ASP A 25 4.06 -17.78 1.28
CA ASP A 25 5.24 -18.35 1.94
C ASP A 25 5.92 -19.55 1.22
N ASP A 26 5.25 -20.21 0.27
CA ASP A 26 5.68 -21.44 -0.41
C ASP A 26 6.36 -21.24 -1.77
N SER A 27 6.67 -20.02 -2.18
CA SER A 27 7.25 -19.74 -3.50
C SER A 27 8.78 -19.70 -3.50
N GLY A 28 9.43 -20.80 -3.08
CA GLY A 28 10.81 -21.23 -3.40
C GLY A 28 11.99 -20.25 -3.23
N GLY A 29 11.74 -19.01 -2.86
CA GLY A 29 12.69 -17.92 -2.71
C GLY A 29 12.93 -17.61 -1.23
N PRO A 30 13.97 -16.83 -0.91
CA PRO A 30 14.28 -16.48 0.46
C PRO A 30 13.12 -15.70 1.09
N SER A 31 12.50 -16.29 2.13
CA SER A 31 11.50 -15.62 2.96
C SER A 31 12.13 -14.47 3.75
N ALA A 32 11.30 -13.52 4.17
CA ALA A 32 11.74 -12.43 5.03
C ALA A 32 12.41 -12.99 6.31
N PRO A 33 13.50 -12.37 6.79
CA PRO A 33 14.18 -12.83 8.00
C PRO A 33 13.25 -12.75 9.20
N LYS A 34 13.33 -13.75 10.09
CA LYS A 34 12.55 -13.83 11.34
C LYS A 34 13.11 -12.86 12.41
N VAL A 35 13.15 -11.57 12.10
CA VAL A 35 13.57 -10.51 13.03
C VAL A 35 12.37 -9.89 13.72
N LYS A 36 12.50 -9.64 15.03
CA LYS A 36 11.46 -8.94 15.80
C LYS A 36 11.47 -7.47 15.40
N ARG A 37 10.28 -6.91 15.16
CA ARG A 37 10.12 -5.47 14.94
C ARG A 37 10.41 -4.71 16.24
N PRO A 38 11.12 -3.56 16.20
CA PRO A 38 11.35 -2.73 17.38
C PRO A 38 10.04 -2.10 17.89
N ASP A 39 9.95 -1.81 19.19
CA ASP A 39 8.82 -1.05 19.75
C ASP A 39 8.89 0.42 19.29
N THR A 40 7.75 0.91 18.83
CA THR A 40 7.59 2.18 18.12
C THR A 40 6.63 3.13 18.84
N ARG A 41 6.01 2.72 19.97
CA ARG A 41 5.04 3.53 20.74
C ARG A 41 5.58 4.90 21.16
N GLN A 42 6.74 4.92 21.83
CA GLN A 42 7.34 6.18 22.31
C GLN A 42 7.77 7.11 21.15
N LEU A 43 8.10 6.55 19.99
CA LEU A 43 8.39 7.32 18.79
C LEU A 43 7.10 7.96 18.25
N LEU A 44 6.03 7.18 18.11
CA LEU A 44 4.74 7.68 17.65
C LEU A 44 4.17 8.76 18.57
N ASP A 45 4.32 8.62 19.88
CA ASP A 45 3.87 9.63 20.84
C ASP A 45 4.64 10.94 20.70
N ARG A 46 5.95 10.88 20.45
CA ARG A 46 6.76 12.08 20.18
C ARG A 46 6.42 12.68 18.82
N MET A 47 6.27 11.86 17.79
CA MET A 47 5.85 12.32 16.47
C MET A 47 4.49 13.00 16.55
N LYS A 48 3.50 12.43 17.23
CA LYS A 48 2.17 13.04 17.35
C LYS A 48 2.20 14.42 18.02
N ARG A 49 3.16 14.67 18.93
CA ARG A 49 3.36 15.97 19.57
C ARG A 49 4.03 16.99 18.65
N VAL A 50 4.97 16.54 17.80
CA VAL A 50 5.77 17.41 16.91
C VAL A 50 5.09 17.61 15.56
N ASP A 51 4.68 16.51 14.92
CA ASP A 51 4.01 16.43 13.62
C ASP A 51 3.05 15.22 13.58
N PRO A 52 1.73 15.46 13.77
CA PRO A 52 0.70 14.42 13.69
C PRO A 52 0.61 13.71 12.33
N GLU A 53 0.87 14.41 11.23
CA GLU A 53 0.79 13.83 9.89
C GLU A 53 1.94 12.85 9.65
N GLN A 54 3.12 13.17 10.16
CA GLN A 54 4.26 12.28 10.08
C GLN A 54 4.06 10.99 10.91
N ALA A 55 3.37 11.08 12.05
CA ALA A 55 2.96 9.89 12.81
C ALA A 55 2.00 8.98 12.02
N LYS A 56 1.00 9.56 11.34
CA LYS A 56 0.06 8.82 10.49
C LYS A 56 0.76 8.11 9.34
N ARG A 57 1.62 8.83 8.60
CA ARG A 57 2.41 8.26 7.49
C ARG A 57 3.35 7.16 7.96
N TYR A 58 3.92 7.28 9.15
CA TYR A 58 4.79 6.25 9.71
C TYR A 58 4.00 4.98 10.05
N ARG A 59 2.84 5.10 10.70
CA ARG A 59 1.96 3.95 11.00
C ARG A 59 1.57 3.17 9.74
N GLN A 60 1.10 3.88 8.71
CA GLN A 60 0.73 3.26 7.43
C GLN A 60 1.91 2.54 6.76
N ARG A 61 3.11 3.13 6.76
CA ARG A 61 4.30 2.53 6.13
C ARG A 61 4.87 1.34 6.91
N SER A 62 4.88 1.45 8.24
CA SER A 62 5.51 0.43 9.11
C SER A 62 4.57 -0.74 9.43
N GLY A 63 3.26 -0.57 9.23
CA GLY A 63 2.24 -1.53 9.62
C GLY A 63 1.94 -1.53 11.13
N GLN A 64 2.11 -0.38 11.78
CA GLN A 64 1.87 -0.14 13.22
C GLN A 64 0.45 0.42 13.51
#